data_AF-A0A7C3U477-F1
#
_entry.id   AF-A0A7C3U477-F1
#
_cell.length_a   1.000
_cell.length_b   1.000
_cell.length_c   1.000
_cell.angle_alpha   90.00
_cell.angle_beta   90.00
_cell.angle_gamma   90.00
#
_symmetry.space_group_name_H-M   'P 1'
#
loop_
_entity.id
_entity.type
_entity.pdbx_description
1 polymer ?
#
loop_
_entity_poly.entity_id
_entity_poly.type
_entity_poly.pdbx_seq_one_letter_code
_entity_poly.pdbx_strand_id
1 'polypeptide(L)'
;MAKKAAGECIQLGREYTFPGISSPVLLRIDDLTTHVLIFGGTPQKRTALTQKIVEEALRLKRKVLVISTNRSWSEVLGRRKNVMVFDGPMQNFTLRRVMGVGRTSCAVFQLEGHQPQAVDSFLAEVLADIFRGLERETNKLELLLVLDEVYDKVAGLSFLGPFEEIPLEHGL
;
A
#
# COMPACT_ATOMS: atom_id res chain seq x y z
N MET A 1 32.38 2.01 4.60
CA MET A 1 31.10 1.39 5.03
C MET A 1 29.98 2.40 4.82
N ALA A 2 28.97 2.10 4.01
CA ALA A 2 27.83 3.00 3.82
C ALA A 2 26.98 3.01 5.11
N LYS A 3 26.74 4.19 5.69
CA LYS A 3 25.76 4.34 6.78
C LYS A 3 24.41 3.84 6.27
N LYS A 4 23.85 2.82 6.92
CA LYS A 4 22.47 2.39 6.66
C LYS A 4 21.56 3.56 7.03
N ALA A 5 20.79 4.08 6.07
CA ALA A 5 19.83 5.14 6.35
C ALA A 5 18.86 4.63 7.41
N ALA A 6 18.73 5.34 8.53
CA ALA A 6 17.72 5.01 9.52
C ALA A 6 16.34 5.34 8.94
N GLY A 7 15.37 4.44 9.10
CA GLY A 7 13.95 4.68 8.82
C GLY A 7 13.45 5.96 9.50
N GLU A 8 12.79 6.82 8.74
CA GLU A 8 12.07 7.97 9.27
C GLU A 8 10.77 7.49 9.92
N CYS A 9 10.37 8.16 10.99
CA CYS A 9 9.08 7.91 11.61
C CYS A 9 8.00 8.67 10.83
N ILE A 10 7.02 7.96 10.30
CA ILE A 10 5.84 8.55 9.68
C ILE A 10 4.83 8.86 10.78
N GLN A 11 4.48 10.13 10.96
CA GLN A 11 3.44 10.50 11.90
C GLN A 11 2.06 10.17 11.31
N LEU A 12 1.34 9.26 11.97
CA LEU A 12 -0.03 8.86 11.61
C LEU A 12 -1.09 9.79 12.19
N GLY A 13 -0.80 10.41 13.33
CA GLY A 13 -1.74 11.27 14.03
C GLY A 13 -1.25 11.65 15.42
N ARG A 14 -2.21 11.90 16.31
CA ARG A 14 -1.97 12.20 17.72
C ARG A 14 -2.90 11.31 18.56
N GLU A 15 -2.31 10.64 19.54
CA GLU A 15 -3.07 9.97 20.60
C GLU A 15 -3.31 10.97 21.72
N TYR A 16 -4.53 11.00 22.23
CA TYR A 16 -4.91 11.82 23.37
C TYR A 16 -5.14 10.89 24.55
N THR A 17 -4.23 10.97 25.52
CA THR A 17 -4.40 10.26 26.79
C THR A 17 -4.99 11.22 27.82
N PHE A 18 -5.90 10.72 28.67
CA PHE A 18 -6.38 11.50 29.82
C PHE A 18 -5.20 11.70 30.79
N PRO A 19 -4.88 12.93 31.24
CA PRO A 19 -5.68 14.16 31.20
C PRO A 19 -5.16 15.18 30.16
N GLY A 20 -5.31 14.91 28.86
CA GLY A 20 -5.04 15.86 27.77
C GLY A 20 -3.61 15.87 27.23
N ILE A 21 -2.79 14.84 27.53
CA ILE A 21 -1.46 14.73 26.95
C ILE A 21 -1.59 14.19 25.53
N SER A 22 -1.17 15.02 24.57
CA SER A 22 -1.09 14.66 23.15
C SER A 22 0.29 14.12 22.83
N SER A 23 0.36 12.87 22.37
CA SER A 23 1.59 12.26 21.87
C SER A 23 1.44 11.89 20.39
N PRO A 24 2.49 12.07 19.56
CA PRO A 24 2.42 11.67 18.16
C PRO A 24 2.35 10.15 18.04
N VAL A 25 1.45 9.65 17.20
CA VAL A 25 1.45 8.24 16.79
C VAL A 25 2.42 8.11 15.62
N LEU A 26 3.48 7.31 15.81
CA LEU A 26 4.56 7.16 14.84
C LEU A 26 4.59 5.73 14.28
N LEU A 27 4.72 5.63 12.96
CA LEU A 27 4.94 4.39 12.24
C LEU A 27 6.38 4.34 11.73
N ARG A 28 7.08 3.25 12.00
CA ARG A 28 8.40 2.96 11.44
C ARG A 28 8.29 1.78 10.49
N ILE A 29 8.54 2.02 9.21
CA ILE A 29 8.43 0.98 8.16
C ILE A 29 9.42 -0.16 8.38
N ASP A 30 10.61 0.12 8.92
CA ASP A 30 11.61 -0.91 9.24
C ASP A 30 11.20 -1.83 10.39
N ASP A 31 10.25 -1.42 11.22
CA ASP A 31 9.75 -2.20 12.37
C ASP A 31 8.49 -3.00 12.02
N LEU A 32 7.97 -2.89 10.79
CA LEU A 32 6.77 -3.61 10.36
C LEU A 32 7.04 -5.11 10.22
N THR A 33 6.34 -5.89 11.04
CA THR A 33 6.28 -7.36 10.96
C THR A 33 4.92 -7.87 10.46
N THR A 34 3.92 -6.99 10.35
CA THR A 34 2.55 -7.32 9.96
C THR A 34 2.06 -6.42 8.83
N HIS A 35 0.98 -6.84 8.17
CA HIS A 35 0.32 -6.02 7.14
C HIS A 35 -0.38 -4.82 7.80
N VAL A 36 -0.44 -3.71 7.09
CA VAL A 36 -1.09 -2.47 7.54
C VAL A 36 -2.36 -2.27 6.72
N LEU A 37 -3.50 -2.14 7.40
CA LEU A 37 -4.76 -1.74 6.79
C LEU A 37 -5.03 -0.28 7.13
N ILE A 38 -5.27 0.55 6.12
CA ILE A 38 -5.60 1.97 6.27
C ILE A 38 -7.06 2.15 5.86
N PHE A 39 -7.91 2.50 6.83
CA PHE A 39 -9.35 2.69 6.63
C PHE A 39 -9.82 3.98 7.33
N GLY A 40 -11.02 4.46 6.96
CA GLY A 40 -11.60 5.70 7.47
C GLY A 40 -11.09 6.99 6.79
N GLY A 41 -11.58 8.14 7.23
CA GLY A 41 -11.24 9.46 6.65
C GLY A 41 -11.70 9.64 5.19
N THR A 42 -11.25 10.70 4.52
CA THR A 42 -11.54 10.91 3.09
C THR A 42 -10.60 10.05 2.22
N PRO A 43 -11.04 9.61 1.02
CA PRO A 43 -10.18 8.87 0.10
C PRO A 43 -8.82 9.56 -0.16
N GLN A 44 -8.85 10.89 -0.34
CA GLN A 44 -7.63 11.69 -0.57
C GLN A 44 -6.66 11.64 0.62
N LYS A 45 -7.18 11.66 1.86
CA LYS A 45 -6.34 11.55 3.06
C LYS A 45 -5.73 10.17 3.20
N ARG A 46 -6.47 9.10 2.87
CA ARG A 46 -5.95 7.73 2.86
C ARG A 46 -4.83 7.60 1.83
N THR A 47 -5.09 7.96 0.57
CA THR A 47 -4.09 7.89 -0.50
C THR A 47 -2.86 8.72 -0.17
N ALA A 48 -3.00 9.94 0.37
CA ALA A 48 -1.85 10.76 0.77
C ALA A 48 -1.01 10.12 1.89
N LEU A 49 -1.64 9.49 2.87
CA LEU A 49 -0.93 8.75 3.91
C LEU A 49 -0.22 7.52 3.33
N THR A 50 -0.92 6.76 2.50
CA THR A 50 -0.37 5.58 1.80
C THR A 50 0.83 5.97 0.94
N GLN A 51 0.77 7.11 0.25
CA GLN A 51 1.89 7.64 -0.54
C GLN A 51 3.12 7.91 0.34
N LYS A 52 2.96 8.53 1.51
CA LYS A 52 4.08 8.73 2.46
C LYS A 52 4.72 7.40 2.90
N ILE A 53 3.91 6.39 3.17
CA ILE A 53 4.36 5.03 3.53
C ILE A 53 5.15 4.41 2.38
N VAL A 54 4.63 4.50 1.14
CA VAL A 54 5.30 3.98 -0.06
C VAL A 54 6.63 4.70 -0.31
N GLU A 55 6.68 6.03 -0.19
CA GLU A 55 7.90 6.80 -0.37
C GLU A 55 8.99 6.40 0.62
N GLU A 56 8.61 6.21 1.89
CA GLU A 56 9.53 5.79 2.93
C GLU A 56 10.02 4.35 2.70
N ALA A 57 9.13 3.44 2.32
CA ALA A 57 9.51 2.07 1.93
C ALA A 57 10.51 2.07 0.76
N LEU A 58 10.29 2.92 -0.25
CA LEU A 58 11.19 3.09 -1.38
C LEU A 58 12.56 3.67 -0.95
N ARG A 59 12.58 4.65 -0.03
CA ARG A 59 13.82 5.22 0.53
C ARG A 59 14.63 4.16 1.26
N LEU A 60 13.95 3.25 1.95
CA LEU A 60 14.53 2.08 2.62
C LEU A 60 14.88 0.93 1.66
N LYS A 61 14.78 1.15 0.35
CA LYS A 61 15.06 0.18 -0.72
C LYS A 61 14.21 -1.10 -0.60
N ARG A 62 12.99 -0.98 -0.08
CA ARG A 62 11.99 -2.05 -0.09
C ARG A 62 11.33 -2.14 -1.45
N LYS A 63 10.88 -3.35 -1.80
CA LYS A 63 10.06 -3.54 -2.99
C LYS A 63 8.64 -3.11 -2.67
N VAL A 64 7.99 -2.40 -3.59
CA VAL A 64 6.60 -1.96 -3.43
C VAL A 64 5.76 -2.44 -4.61
N LEU A 65 4.60 -3.02 -4.35
CA LEU A 65 3.61 -3.34 -5.36
C LEU A 65 2.33 -2.57 -5.02
N VAL A 66 1.94 -1.64 -5.87
CA VAL A 66 0.72 -0.85 -5.72
C VAL A 66 -0.32 -1.38 -6.70
N ILE A 67 -1.50 -1.71 -6.19
CA ILE A 67 -2.70 -1.95 -6.97
C ILE A 67 -3.68 -0.86 -6.59
N SER A 68 -4.09 -0.05 -7.57
CA SER A 68 -5.02 1.04 -7.34
C SER A 68 -6.08 1.08 -8.42
N THR A 69 -7.30 1.46 -8.03
CA THR A 69 -8.39 1.74 -8.97
C THR A 69 -8.51 3.23 -9.33
N ASN A 70 -7.56 4.05 -8.90
CA ASN A 70 -7.42 5.46 -9.24
C ASN A 70 -6.10 5.76 -9.99
N ARG A 71 -6.07 6.87 -10.74
CA ARG A 71 -4.88 7.31 -11.48
C ARG A 71 -3.82 8.03 -10.65
N SER A 72 -4.07 8.34 -9.38
CA SER A 72 -3.20 9.22 -8.57
C SER A 72 -1.74 8.74 -8.51
N TRP A 73 -1.51 7.43 -8.55
CA TRP A 73 -0.18 6.84 -8.39
C TRP A 73 0.74 6.99 -9.60
N SER A 74 0.23 7.00 -10.83
CA SER A 74 1.08 7.22 -12.02
C SER A 74 1.53 8.67 -12.11
N GLU A 75 0.70 9.61 -11.66
CA GLU A 75 1.07 11.02 -11.57
C GLU A 75 2.17 11.24 -10.52
N VAL A 76 2.05 10.58 -9.36
CA VAL A 76 2.97 10.75 -8.22
C VAL A 76 4.28 9.97 -8.39
N LEU A 77 4.22 8.72 -8.88
CA LEU A 77 5.38 7.83 -8.94
C LEU A 77 5.88 7.53 -10.36
N GLY A 78 5.05 7.73 -11.40
CA GLY A 78 5.34 7.26 -12.76
C GLY A 78 6.55 7.92 -13.43
N ARG A 79 7.05 9.04 -12.91
CA ARG A 79 8.27 9.71 -13.42
C ARG A 79 9.57 9.15 -12.84
N ARG A 80 9.51 8.25 -11.86
CA ARG A 80 10.71 7.69 -11.21
C ARG A 80 11.28 6.54 -12.04
N LYS A 81 12.62 6.52 -12.22
CA LYS A 81 13.34 5.55 -13.07
C LYS A 81 13.18 4.08 -12.65
N ASN A 82 12.81 3.85 -11.40
CA ASN A 82 12.67 2.56 -10.74
C ASN A 82 11.21 2.15 -10.48
N VAL A 83 10.28 2.87 -11.09
CA VAL A 83 8.83 2.60 -11.03
C VAL A 83 8.38 2.10 -12.40
N MET A 84 7.64 1.00 -12.42
CA MET A 84 6.93 0.53 -13.61
C MET A 84 5.43 0.75 -13.40
N VAL A 85 4.77 1.39 -14.37
CA VAL A 85 3.32 1.60 -14.37
C VAL A 85 2.69 0.69 -15.41
N PHE A 86 1.62 0.01 -15.04
CA PHE A 86 0.84 -0.87 -15.89
C PHE A 86 -0.60 -0.34 -15.95
N ASP A 87 -1.11 -0.13 -17.15
CA ASP A 87 -2.48 0.31 -17.40
C ASP A 87 -3.40 -0.91 -17.52
N GLY A 88 -3.85 -1.42 -16.39
CA GLY A 88 -4.78 -2.55 -16.30
C GLY A 88 -4.19 -3.85 -15.76
N PRO A 89 -5.02 -4.89 -15.63
CA PRO A 89 -4.62 -6.19 -15.12
C PRO A 89 -3.69 -6.89 -16.12
N MET A 90 -2.67 -7.54 -15.60
CA MET A 90 -1.69 -8.27 -16.40
C MET A 90 -2.05 -9.75 -16.47
N GLN A 91 -2.06 -10.30 -17.68
CA GLN A 91 -2.19 -11.75 -17.87
C GLN A 91 -0.89 -12.47 -17.48
N ASN A 92 -1.03 -13.60 -16.77
CA ASN A 92 0.09 -14.41 -16.29
C ASN A 92 1.05 -13.59 -15.41
N PHE A 93 0.48 -12.91 -14.43
CA PHE A 93 1.22 -12.14 -13.45
C PHE A 93 2.18 -13.06 -12.70
N THR A 94 3.43 -12.60 -12.56
CA THR A 94 4.37 -13.18 -11.59
C THR A 94 5.18 -12.05 -10.95
N LEU A 95 5.29 -12.08 -9.63
CA LEU A 95 6.04 -11.13 -8.83
C LEU A 95 7.50 -11.11 -9.26
N ARG A 96 8.08 -12.28 -9.62
CA ARG A 96 9.45 -12.37 -10.15
C ARG A 96 9.61 -11.62 -11.48
N ARG A 97 8.62 -11.65 -12.37
CA ARG A 97 8.69 -10.90 -13.65
C ARG A 97 8.58 -9.41 -13.42
N VAL A 98 7.68 -8.99 -12.53
CA VAL A 98 7.40 -7.58 -12.27
C VAL A 98 8.49 -6.93 -11.41
N MET A 99 9.02 -7.66 -10.42
CA MET A 99 9.93 -7.15 -9.39
C MET A 99 11.34 -7.76 -9.41
N GLY A 100 11.63 -8.70 -10.33
CA GLY A 100 12.91 -9.40 -10.42
C GLY A 100 13.95 -8.70 -11.31
N VAL A 101 13.56 -7.69 -12.08
CA VAL A 101 14.50 -6.86 -12.81
C VAL A 101 15.14 -5.89 -11.81
N GLY A 102 16.45 -6.01 -11.58
CA GLY A 102 17.22 -5.28 -10.53
C GLY A 102 17.21 -3.74 -10.59
N ARG A 103 16.33 -3.15 -11.42
CA ARG A 103 16.05 -1.71 -11.50
C ARG A 103 14.65 -1.33 -10.99
N THR A 104 13.71 -2.27 -10.94
CA THR A 104 12.32 -1.99 -10.52
C THR A 104 12.19 -2.19 -9.02
N SER A 105 12.05 -1.10 -8.27
CA SER A 105 11.74 -1.15 -6.84
C SER A 105 10.26 -0.94 -6.57
N CYS A 106 9.50 -0.46 -7.55
CA CYS A 106 8.05 -0.34 -7.44
C CYS A 106 7.34 -0.66 -8.76
N ALA A 107 6.24 -1.39 -8.64
CA ALA A 107 5.29 -1.59 -9.72
C ALA A 107 3.93 -1.03 -9.30
N VAL A 108 3.25 -0.35 -10.22
CA VAL A 108 1.93 0.25 -10.03
C VAL A 108 0.99 -0.32 -11.09
N PHE A 109 -0.07 -0.99 -10.67
CA PHE A 109 -1.16 -1.43 -11.54
C PHE A 109 -2.32 -0.47 -11.38
N GLN A 110 -2.65 0.24 -12.47
CA GLN A 110 -3.77 1.17 -12.54
C GLN A 110 -4.97 0.46 -13.14
N LEU A 111 -5.96 0.18 -12.31
CA LEU A 111 -7.15 -0.59 -12.67
C LEU A 111 -8.38 0.32 -12.84
N GLU A 112 -8.17 1.62 -13.01
CA GLU A 112 -9.26 2.57 -13.27
C GLU A 112 -10.04 2.15 -14.54
N GLY A 113 -11.37 2.22 -14.48
CA GLY A 113 -12.25 1.86 -15.59
C GLY A 113 -12.40 0.36 -15.88
N HIS A 114 -11.71 -0.51 -15.13
CA HIS A 114 -11.82 -1.96 -15.31
C HIS A 114 -13.05 -2.52 -14.57
N GLN A 115 -13.61 -3.61 -15.12
CA GLN A 115 -14.76 -4.29 -14.51
C GLN A 115 -14.38 -4.90 -13.15
N PRO A 116 -15.25 -4.83 -12.13
CA PRO A 116 -15.01 -5.42 -10.81
C PRO A 116 -14.49 -6.86 -10.86
N GLN A 117 -15.09 -7.72 -11.68
CA GLN A 117 -14.69 -9.13 -11.79
C GLN A 117 -13.26 -9.31 -12.32
N ALA A 118 -12.80 -8.40 -13.18
CA ALA A 118 -11.45 -8.41 -13.71
C ALA A 118 -10.44 -7.95 -12.65
N VAL A 119 -10.81 -6.96 -11.83
CA VAL A 119 -10.03 -6.51 -10.67
C VAL A 119 -9.91 -7.62 -9.64
N ASP A 120 -11.02 -8.29 -9.31
CA ASP A 120 -11.07 -9.41 -8.35
C ASP A 120 -10.17 -10.57 -8.78
N SER A 121 -10.31 -10.99 -10.04
CA SER A 121 -9.52 -12.10 -10.58
C SER A 121 -8.03 -11.78 -10.59
N PHE A 122 -7.67 -10.56 -10.97
CA PHE A 122 -6.28 -10.11 -10.97
C PHE A 122 -5.71 -10.01 -9.56
N LEU A 123 -6.45 -9.45 -8.60
CA LEU A 123 -6.03 -9.37 -7.21
C LEU A 123 -5.81 -10.77 -6.62
N ALA A 124 -6.71 -11.72 -6.91
CA ALA A 124 -6.56 -13.11 -6.49
C ALA A 124 -5.30 -13.75 -7.08
N GLU A 125 -4.99 -13.52 -8.36
CA GLU A 125 -3.77 -14.00 -9.02
C GLU A 125 -2.51 -13.41 -8.37
N VAL A 126 -2.50 -12.09 -8.11
CA VAL A 126 -1.38 -11.42 -7.46
C VAL A 126 -1.14 -11.95 -6.05
N LEU A 127 -2.20 -12.05 -5.24
CA LEU A 127 -2.09 -12.58 -3.87
C LEU A 127 -1.59 -14.02 -3.88
N ALA A 128 -2.16 -14.87 -4.74
CA ALA A 128 -1.74 -16.26 -4.86
C ALA A 128 -0.26 -16.38 -5.25
N ASP A 129 0.23 -15.57 -6.19
CA ASP A 129 1.63 -15.58 -6.60
C ASP A 129 2.57 -15.05 -5.51
N ILE A 130 2.19 -13.98 -4.79
CA ILE A 130 2.95 -13.48 -3.64
C ILE A 130 3.08 -14.57 -2.58
N PHE A 131 1.97 -15.19 -2.16
CA PHE A 131 1.99 -16.22 -1.13
C PHE A 131 2.75 -17.48 -1.55
N ARG A 132 2.67 -17.88 -2.84
CA ARG A 132 3.50 -18.98 -3.37
C ARG A 132 4.99 -18.63 -3.42
N GLY A 133 5.31 -17.37 -3.69
CA GLY A 133 6.69 -16.87 -3.78
C GLY A 133 7.36 -16.62 -2.43
N LEU A 134 6.58 -16.52 -1.34
CA LEU A 134 7.08 -16.41 0.02
C LEU A 134 7.53 -17.79 0.54
N GLU A 135 8.72 -18.21 0.12
CA GLU A 135 9.31 -19.50 0.54
C GLU A 135 9.77 -19.51 2.01
N ARG A 136 9.90 -18.35 2.66
CA ARG A 136 10.35 -18.19 4.05
C ARG A 136 9.62 -17.05 4.75
N GLU A 137 9.14 -17.31 5.96
CA GLU A 137 8.76 -16.24 6.90
C GLU A 137 9.99 -15.40 7.23
N THR A 138 9.82 -14.08 7.23
CA THR A 138 10.88 -13.15 7.60
C THR A 138 10.34 -12.14 8.59
N ASN A 139 11.19 -11.69 9.52
CA ASN A 139 10.88 -10.63 10.46
C ASN A 139 11.15 -9.23 9.89
N LYS A 140 11.28 -9.11 8.57
CA LYS A 140 11.60 -7.85 7.88
C LYS A 140 10.70 -7.66 6.69
N LEU A 141 10.21 -6.44 6.49
CA LEU A 141 9.45 -6.12 5.30
C LEU A 141 10.33 -6.21 4.03
N GLU A 142 10.11 -7.20 3.18
CA GLU A 142 10.79 -7.33 1.88
C GLU A 142 9.96 -6.75 0.73
N LEU A 143 8.65 -6.96 0.78
CA LEU A 143 7.66 -6.46 -0.15
C LEU A 143 6.55 -5.74 0.62
N LEU A 144 6.29 -4.48 0.25
CA LEU A 144 5.09 -3.75 0.65
C LEU A 144 4.03 -3.89 -0.44
N LEU A 145 2.98 -4.65 -0.17
CA LEU A 145 1.77 -4.68 -1.01
C LEU A 145 0.83 -3.55 -0.57
N VAL A 146 0.40 -2.74 -1.53
CA VAL A 146 -0.53 -1.62 -1.33
C VAL A 146 -1.78 -1.85 -2.15
N LEU A 147 -2.92 -1.90 -1.49
CA LEU A 147 -4.24 -1.95 -2.10
C LEU A 147 -4.93 -0.61 -1.83
N ASP A 148 -4.89 0.30 -2.79
CA ASP A 148 -5.48 1.64 -2.68
C ASP A 148 -6.85 1.68 -3.38
N GLU A 149 -7.90 1.97 -2.60
CA GLU A 149 -9.31 2.05 -3.07
C GLU A 149 -9.86 0.80 -3.77
N VAL A 150 -9.13 -0.31 -3.75
CA VAL A 150 -9.56 -1.58 -4.38
C VAL A 150 -10.74 -2.20 -3.61
N TYR A 151 -10.82 -1.96 -2.29
CA TYR A 151 -11.86 -2.51 -1.42
C TYR A 151 -13.27 -2.00 -1.76
N ASP A 152 -13.40 -0.80 -2.34
CA ASP A 152 -14.68 -0.23 -2.77
C ASP A 152 -15.24 -0.94 -4.03
N LYS A 153 -14.40 -1.69 -4.75
CA LYS A 153 -14.76 -2.31 -6.04
C LYS A 153 -14.70 -3.83 -6.06
N VAL A 154 -14.21 -4.46 -5.00
CA VAL A 154 -13.99 -5.92 -4.95
C VAL A 154 -15.09 -6.59 -4.14
N ALA A 155 -15.90 -7.43 -4.80
CA ALA A 155 -17.03 -8.10 -4.17
C ALA A 155 -16.59 -9.06 -3.05
N GLY A 156 -15.40 -9.64 -3.18
CA GLY A 156 -14.79 -10.52 -2.16
C GLY A 156 -14.33 -9.80 -0.89
N LEU A 157 -14.16 -8.48 -0.90
CA LEU A 157 -13.78 -7.67 0.26
C LEU A 157 -15.01 -7.03 0.94
N SER A 158 -16.20 -7.14 0.35
CA SER A 158 -17.48 -6.71 0.93
C SER A 158 -17.80 -7.40 2.26
N PHE A 159 -17.16 -8.53 2.58
CA PHE A 159 -17.32 -9.20 3.88
C PHE A 159 -16.72 -8.39 5.04
N LEU A 160 -15.83 -7.43 4.76
CA LEU A 160 -15.35 -6.47 5.76
C LEU A 160 -16.50 -5.56 6.29
N GLY A 161 -17.71 -5.72 5.73
CA GLY A 161 -18.93 -5.05 6.15
C GLY A 161 -18.97 -3.60 5.65
N PRO A 162 -20.14 -2.94 5.70
CA PRO A 162 -20.12 -1.49 5.73
C PRO A 162 -19.31 -1.11 6.97
N PHE A 163 -18.18 -0.43 6.78
CA PHE A 163 -17.61 0.34 7.88
C PHE A 163 -18.72 1.31 8.26
N GLU A 164 -19.35 1.12 9.43
CA GLU A 164 -20.19 2.18 10.00
C GLU A 164 -19.32 3.43 10.00
N GLU A 165 -19.67 4.39 9.15
CA GLU A 165 -19.20 5.75 9.34
C GLU A 165 -19.72 6.14 10.71
N ILE A 166 -18.87 6.01 11.73
CA ILE A 166 -19.14 6.61 13.03
C ILE A 166 -19.29 8.09 12.71
N PRO A 167 -20.49 8.68 12.83
CA PRO A 167 -20.66 10.09 12.55
C PRO A 167 -19.70 10.81 13.48
N LEU A 168 -18.83 11.64 12.89
CA LEU A 168 -18.04 12.61 13.62
C LEU A 168 -19.02 13.67 14.15
N GLU A 169 -19.86 13.29 15.12
CA GLU A 169 -20.43 14.27 16.01
C GLU A 169 -19.26 14.81 16.83
N HIS A 170 -19.13 16.13 16.81
CA HIS A 170 -18.10 16.97 17.43
C HIS A 170 -16.89 17.22 16.51
N GLY A 171 -17.02 18.33 15.78
CA GLY A 171 -16.06 18.82 14.81
C GLY A 171 -14.66 19.10 15.36
N LEU A 172 -13.71 19.00 14.43
CA LEU A 172 -12.39 19.62 14.45
C LEU A 172 -12.28 20.55 13.26
#